data_AF-A0A3N5PMD4-F1
#
_entry.id   AF-A0A3N5PMD4-F1
#
_cell.length_a   1.000
_cell.length_b   1.000
_cell.length_c   1.000
_cell.angle_alpha   90.00
_cell.angle_beta   90.00
_cell.angle_gamma   90.00
#
_symmetry.space_group_name_H-M   'P 1'
#
loop_
_entity.id
_entity.type
_entity.pdbx_description
1 polymer ?
#
loop_
_entity_poly.entity_id
_entity_poly.type
_entity_poly.pdbx_seq_one_letter_code
_entity_poly.pdbx_strand_id
1 'polypeptide(L)' 'MQYGASVRATQFITLAAKARALMQGRYHVTHEDVASLALPVMRHRVLTNYFAESDGIDTDKVLTDLVKHLGADSRQARVG' A
#
# COMPACT_ATOMS: atom_id res chain seq x y z
N MET A 1 11.89 15.92 8.60
CA MET A 1 10.52 15.97 8.07
C MET A 1 10.00 14.54 7.90
N GLN A 2 8.94 14.13 8.60
CA GLN A 2 8.32 12.81 8.42
C GLN A 2 7.30 12.87 7.28
N TYR A 3 7.77 12.78 6.03
CA TYR A 3 6.90 12.67 4.85
C TYR A 3 6.60 11.19 4.58
N GLY A 4 5.78 10.59 5.45
CA GLY A 4 5.18 9.28 5.22
C GLY A 4 3.70 9.38 4.87
N ALA A 5 3.05 8.26 4.59
CA ALA A 5 1.60 8.22 4.47
C ALA A 5 0.93 8.67 5.79
N SER A 6 0.13 9.73 5.74
CA SER A 6 -0.59 10.23 6.91
C SER A 6 -1.70 9.26 7.35
N VAL A 7 -2.23 9.42 8.56
CA VAL A 7 -3.40 8.65 9.07
C VAL A 7 -4.58 8.67 8.08
N ARG A 8 -4.71 9.73 7.26
CA ARG A 8 -5.71 9.82 6.19
C ARG A 8 -5.54 8.75 5.13
N ALA A 9 -4.31 8.37 4.78
CA ALA A 9 -4.06 7.29 3.82
C ALA A 9 -4.66 5.97 4.31
N THR A 10 -4.46 5.63 5.58
CA THR A 10 -5.04 4.42 6.20
C THR A 10 -6.57 4.44 6.17
N GLN A 11 -7.19 5.58 6.47
CA GLN A 11 -8.65 5.74 6.38
C GLN A 11 -9.16 5.51 4.95
N PHE A 12 -8.51 6.10 3.95
CA PHE A 12 -8.89 5.94 2.55
C PHE A 12 -8.70 4.52 2.05
N ILE A 13 -7.58 3.86 2.39
CA ILE A 13 -7.36 2.45 2.06
C ILE A 13 -8.46 1.59 2.68
N THR A 14 -8.81 1.82 3.95
CA THR A 14 -9.84 1.02 4.64
C THR A 14 -11.21 1.17 3.98
N LEU A 15 -11.62 2.41 3.67
CA LEU A 15 -12.91 2.68 3.03
C LEU A 15 -12.96 2.10 1.61
N ALA A 16 -11.92 2.32 0.82
CA ALA A 16 -11.84 1.81 -0.54
C ALA A 16 -11.76 0.28 -0.58
N ALA A 17 -11.12 -0.37 0.41
CA ALA A 17 -11.05 -1.83 0.47
C ALA A 17 -12.43 -2.46 0.71
N LYS A 18 -13.23 -1.84 1.59
CA LYS A 18 -14.62 -2.24 1.81
C LYS A 18 -15.46 -2.04 0.56
N ALA A 19 -15.33 -0.89 -0.11
CA ALA A 19 -16.03 -0.63 -1.36
C ALA A 19 -15.68 -1.67 -2.43
N ARG A 20 -14.39 -1.97 -2.61
CA ARG A 20 -13.89 -2.97 -3.56
C ARG A 20 -14.44 -4.37 -3.27
N ALA A 21 -14.42 -4.80 -2.00
CA ALA A 21 -14.97 -6.10 -1.61
C ALA A 21 -16.47 -6.19 -1.93
N LEU A 22 -17.24 -5.15 -1.59
CA LEU A 22 -18.68 -5.08 -1.88
C LEU A 22 -18.96 -5.08 -3.39
N MET A 23 -18.20 -4.34 -4.19
CA MET A 23 -18.31 -4.34 -5.66
C MET A 23 -18.02 -5.72 -6.27
N GLN A 24 -17.28 -6.57 -5.57
CA GLN A 24 -16.98 -7.95 -5.96
C GLN A 24 -17.94 -8.97 -5.32
N GLY A 25 -19.03 -8.53 -4.68
CA GLY A 25 -20.02 -9.41 -4.04
C GLY A 25 -19.52 -10.09 -2.75
N ARG A 26 -18.41 -9.63 -2.18
CA ARG A 26 -17.85 -10.16 -0.93
C ARG A 26 -18.19 -9.25 0.24
N TYR A 27 -18.56 -9.86 1.37
CA TYR A 27 -18.86 -9.14 2.61
C TYR A 27 -17.64 -8.99 3.55
N HIS A 28 -16.48 -9.48 3.13
CA HIS A 28 -15.24 -9.38 3.89
C HIS A 28 -14.11 -8.85 3.00
N VAL A 29 -13.26 -8.02 3.60
CA VAL A 29 -12.06 -7.48 2.97
C VAL A 29 -10.96 -8.52 2.98
N THR A 30 -10.23 -8.65 1.87
CA THR A 30 -9.05 -9.52 1.76
C THR A 30 -7.76 -8.70 1.76
N HIS A 31 -6.63 -9.38 1.96
CA HIS A 31 -5.31 -8.75 1.83
C HIS A 31 -5.08 -8.17 0.42
N GLU A 32 -5.60 -8.83 -0.61
CA GLU A 32 -5.52 -8.36 -1.99
C GLU A 32 -6.24 -7.03 -2.20
N ASP A 33 -7.41 -6.85 -1.55
CA ASP A 33 -8.14 -5.59 -1.63
C ASP A 33 -7.31 -4.43 -1.08
N VAL A 34 -6.67 -4.62 0.07
CA VAL A 34 -5.79 -3.63 0.69
C VAL A 34 -4.56 -3.37 -0.16
N ALA A 35 -3.89 -4.42 -0.64
CA ALA A 35 -2.69 -4.33 -1.46
C ALA A 35 -2.95 -3.57 -2.78
N SER A 36 -4.09 -3.84 -3.42
CA SER A 36 -4.48 -3.18 -4.67
C SER A 36 -4.70 -1.67 -4.54
N LEU A 37 -4.93 -1.18 -3.31
CA LEU A 37 -5.21 0.22 -3.02
C LEU A 37 -3.99 1.03 -2.57
N ALA A 38 -2.86 0.37 -2.32
CA ALA A 38 -1.64 1.02 -1.86
C ALA A 38 -1.17 2.10 -2.85
N LEU A 39 -0.98 1.75 -4.13
CA LEU A 39 -0.56 2.71 -5.16
C LEU A 39 -1.57 3.85 -5.37
N PRO A 40 -2.86 3.61 -5.68
CA PRO A 40 -3.79 4.70 -5.97
C PRO A 40 -4.03 5.64 -4.77
N VAL A 41 -3.90 5.17 -3.53
CA VAL A 41 -4.06 6.05 -2.35
C VAL A 41 -2.77 6.78 -1.99
N MET A 42 -1.60 6.14 -2.12
CA MET A 42 -0.33 6.66 -1.57
C MET A 42 0.59 7.33 -2.59
N ARG A 43 0.43 7.08 -3.90
CA ARG A 43 1.33 7.58 -4.97
C ARG A 43 1.61 9.09 -4.90
N HIS A 44 0.60 9.89 -4.59
CA HIS A 44 0.72 11.35 -4.49
C HIS A 44 0.86 11.86 -3.03
N ARG A 45 1.04 10.93 -2.08
CA ARG A 45 1.15 11.21 -0.64
C ARG A 45 2.52 10.85 -0.06
N VAL A 46 3.38 10.25 -0.87
CA VAL A 46 4.73 9.83 -0.50
C VAL A 46 5.71 10.56 -1.42
N LEU A 47 6.79 11.06 -0.84
CA LEU A 47 7.86 11.74 -1.56
C LEU A 47 9.14 10.92 -1.41
N THR A 48 9.83 10.73 -2.54
CA THR A 48 11.20 10.22 -2.57
C THR A 48 12.15 11.27 -2.01
N ASN A 49 13.31 10.82 -1.53
CA ASN A 49 14.40 11.73 -1.18
C ASN A 49 15.31 11.93 -2.41
N TYR A 50 16.16 12.95 -2.34
CA TYR A 50 17.06 13.33 -3.46
C TYR A 50 17.97 12.18 -3.92
N PHE A 51 18.46 11.35 -2.99
CA PHE A 51 19.30 10.20 -3.34
C PHE A 51 18.52 9.16 -4.16
N ALA A 52 17.30 8.83 -3.74
CA ALA A 52 16.42 7.92 -4.47
C ALA A 52 16.09 8.46 -5.87
N GLU A 53 15.81 9.75 -6.00
CA GLU A 53 15.58 10.39 -7.30
C GLU A 53 16.82 10.31 -8.20
N SER A 54 18.01 10.53 -7.63
CA SER A 54 19.29 10.44 -8.36
C SER A 54 19.57 9.01 -8.85
N ASP A 55 19.14 8.00 -8.10
CA ASP A 55 19.24 6.58 -8.47
C ASP A 55 18.11 6.11 -9.41
N GLY A 56 17.25 7.02 -9.89
CA GLY A 56 16.12 6.71 -10.76
C GLY A 56 15.03 5.87 -10.08
N ILE A 57 14.92 5.95 -8.76
CA ILE A 57 13.88 5.29 -7.97
C ILE A 57 12.70 6.26 -7.83
N ASP A 58 11.56 5.86 -8.39
CA ASP A 58 10.31 6.60 -8.25
C ASP A 58 9.45 6.08 -7.08
N THR A 59 8.45 6.87 -6.69
CA THR A 59 7.51 6.53 -5.61
C THR A 59 6.76 5.23 -5.88
N ASP A 60 6.45 4.92 -7.15
CA ASP A 60 5.71 3.71 -7.53
C ASP A 60 6.52 2.45 -7.28
N LYS A 61 7.81 2.47 -7.60
CA LYS A 61 8.75 1.39 -7.31
C LYS A 61 8.84 1.15 -5.81
N VAL A 62 9.01 2.21 -5.01
CA VAL A 62 9.06 2.11 -3.54
C VAL A 62 7.78 1.50 -2.97
N LEU A 63 6.61 1.99 -3.40
CA LEU A 63 5.31 1.49 -2.92
C LEU A 63 5.07 0.04 -3.35
N THR A 64 5.45 -0.31 -4.58
CA THR A 64 5.31 -1.68 -5.11
C THR A 64 6.18 -2.65 -4.32
N ASP A 65 7.43 -2.27 -4.05
CA ASP A 65 8.36 -3.12 -3.31
C ASP A 65 7.93 -3.27 -1.84
N LEU A 66 7.41 -2.21 -1.23
CA LEU A 66 6.83 -2.26 0.11
C LEU A 66 5.67 -3.27 0.20
N VAL A 67 4.72 -3.21 -0.73
CA VAL A 67 3.56 -4.12 -0.74
C VAL A 67 4.00 -5.57 -0.96
N LYS A 68 4.97 -5.81 -1.84
CA LYS A 68 5.55 -7.14 -2.05
C LYS A 68 6.21 -7.68 -0.79
N HIS A 69 6.97 -6.84 -0.09
CA HIS A 69 7.67 -7.24 1.14
C HIS A 69 6.68 -7.68 2.23
N LEU A 70 5.61 -6.91 2.45
CA LEU A 70 4.55 -7.26 3.40
C LEU A 70 3.83 -8.57 3.05
N GLY A 71 3.64 -8.85 1.75
CA GLY A 71 3.04 -10.10 1.27
C GLY A 71 3.94 -11.34 1.37
N ALA A 72 5.26 -11.14 1.49
CA ALA A 72 6.22 -12.21 1.77
C ALA A 72 6.29 -12.49 3.28
N ASP A 73 6.28 -11.45 4.10
CA ASP A 73 6.41 -11.54 5.56
C ASP A 73 5.16 -12.17 6.21
N SER A 74 3.97 -11.81 5.72
CA SER A 74 2.71 -12.41 6.18
C SER A 74 2.53 -13.89 5.79
N ARG A 75 3.33 -14.42 4.86
CA ARG A 75 3.43 -15.87 4.59
C ARG A 75 4.36 -16.57 5.57
N GLN A 76 5.43 -15.91 6.02
CA GLN A 76 6.36 -16.46 7.01
C GLN A 76 5.74 -16.51 8.42
N ALA A 77 4.96 -15.49 8.78
CA ALA A 77 4.28 -15.42 10.08
C ALA A 77 3.20 -16.50 10.33
N ARG A 78 2.78 -17.25 9.30
CA ARG A 78 1.81 -18.35 9.43
C ARG A 78 2.46 -19.73 9.62
N VAL A 79 3.79 -19.82 9.61
CA VAL A 79 4.57 -21.06 9.70
C VAL A 79 5.23 -21.21 11.10
N GLY A 80 4.84 -20.38 12.07
CA GLY A 80 5.31 -20.44 13.47
C GLY A 80 4.26 -20.98 14.42
#